data_AF-A0A4Q8QIE0-F1
#
_entry.id   AF-A0A4Q8QIE0-F1
#
_cell.length_a   1.000
_cell.length_b   1.000
_cell.length_c   1.000
_cell.angle_alpha   90.00
_cell.angle_beta   90.00
_cell.angle_gamma   90.00
#
_symmetry.space_group_name_H-M   'P 1'
#
loop_
_entity.id
_entity.type
_entity.pdbx_description
1 polymer ?
#
loop_
_entity_poly.entity_id
_entity_poly.type
_entity_poly.pdbx_seq_one_letter_code
_entity_poly.pdbx_strand_id
1 'polypeptide(L)'
;MKATKERASRRLWKTPRNQVTYQDCCGTEIVFRDLDAPDDPSVGDYATVDGIPAEGEYLMPDGKLLTFFDGVVTKIVEPSEESIAQAKRLMNQTKNKKRRLWKQRK
;
A
#
# COMPACT_ATOMS: atom_id res chain seq x y z
N MET A 1 -42.19 -16.36 33.24
CA MET A 1 -40.74 -16.12 33.30
C MET A 1 -40.23 -15.99 31.87
N LYS A 2 -39.82 -14.80 31.43
CA LYS A 2 -39.48 -14.51 30.03
C LYS A 2 -38.11 -15.10 29.71
N ALA A 3 -38.08 -16.13 28.87
CA ALA A 3 -36.85 -16.67 28.31
C ALA A 3 -36.30 -15.69 27.25
N THR A 4 -35.37 -14.82 27.65
CA THR A 4 -34.59 -13.99 26.72
C THR A 4 -33.51 -14.84 26.07
N LYS A 5 -33.94 -15.68 25.12
CA LYS A 5 -33.07 -16.32 24.14
C LYS A 5 -32.84 -15.32 22.99
N GLU A 6 -32.23 -14.18 23.28
CA GLU A 6 -31.96 -13.18 22.26
C GLU A 6 -30.45 -13.06 22.01
N ARG A 7 -30.06 -13.87 21.03
CA ARG A 7 -29.09 -13.57 19.98
C ARG A 7 -27.69 -13.32 20.52
N ALA A 8 -26.86 -14.33 20.31
CA ALA A 8 -25.44 -14.15 20.03
C ALA A 8 -25.24 -13.23 18.80
N SER A 9 -25.62 -11.96 18.90
CA SER A 9 -25.15 -10.86 18.08
C SER A 9 -23.84 -10.36 18.69
N ARG A 10 -22.88 -11.27 18.81
CA ARG A 10 -21.48 -10.92 18.59
C ARG A 10 -21.07 -11.85 17.47
N ARG A 11 -21.54 -11.52 16.25
CA ARG A 11 -20.93 -12.03 15.04
C ARG A 11 -19.43 -11.91 15.28
N LEU A 12 -18.78 -13.04 15.51
CA LEU A 12 -17.36 -13.17 15.34
C LEU A 12 -17.15 -13.19 13.82
N TRP A 13 -17.52 -12.09 13.16
CA TRP A 13 -17.05 -11.82 11.82
C TRP A 13 -15.58 -11.48 12.06
N LYS A 14 -14.74 -12.51 12.14
CA LYS A 14 -13.34 -12.33 11.77
C LYS A 14 -13.42 -11.77 10.38
N THR A 15 -13.24 -10.46 10.26
CA THR A 15 -13.13 -9.76 9.00
C THR A 15 -12.25 -10.63 8.11
N PRO A 16 -12.70 -11.06 6.92
CA PRO A 16 -11.79 -11.73 6.02
C PRO A 16 -10.60 -10.80 5.87
N ARG A 17 -9.39 -11.28 6.16
CA ARG A 17 -8.17 -10.49 5.93
C ARG A 17 -8.13 -10.19 4.45
N ASN A 18 -8.63 -9.02 4.09
CA ASN A 18 -8.59 -8.56 2.72
C ASN A 18 -7.13 -8.26 2.40
N GLN A 19 -6.74 -8.63 1.18
CA GLN A 19 -5.43 -8.29 0.66
C GLN A 19 -5.61 -7.03 -0.19
N VAL A 20 -4.87 -5.97 0.15
CA VAL A 20 -4.87 -4.73 -0.63
C VAL A 20 -3.51 -4.58 -1.30
N THR A 21 -3.52 -4.31 -2.59
CA THR A 21 -2.31 -4.10 -3.38
C THR A 21 -2.21 -2.64 -3.78
N TYR A 22 -1.15 -1.97 -3.34
CA TYR A 22 -0.82 -0.60 -3.75
C TYR A 22 0.34 -0.63 -4.75
N GLN A 23 0.40 0.38 -5.61
CA GLN A 23 1.50 0.57 -6.55
C GLN A 23 2.25 1.87 -6.26
N ASP A 24 3.56 1.78 -6.12
CA ASP A 24 4.46 2.93 -5.96
C ASP A 24 4.66 3.70 -7.29
N CYS A 25 5.13 4.95 -7.22
CA CYS A 25 5.66 5.74 -8.34
C CYS A 25 6.69 4.99 -9.22
N CYS A 26 7.48 4.09 -8.64
CA CYS A 26 8.45 3.26 -9.37
C CYS A 26 7.80 2.09 -10.11
N GLY A 27 6.53 1.80 -9.83
CA GLY A 27 5.78 0.66 -10.37
C GLY A 27 5.88 -0.61 -9.52
N THR A 28 6.46 -0.52 -8.33
CA THR A 28 6.57 -1.61 -7.37
C THR A 28 5.22 -1.92 -6.72
N GLU A 29 4.86 -3.21 -6.61
CA GLU A 29 3.60 -3.67 -6.02
C GLU A 29 3.81 -3.99 -4.53
N ILE A 30 3.11 -3.24 -3.68
CA ILE A 30 3.13 -3.40 -2.23
C ILE A 30 1.82 -4.08 -1.83
N VAL A 31 1.93 -5.31 -1.35
CA VAL A 31 0.80 -6.16 -0.97
C VAL A 31 0.64 -6.15 0.53
N PHE A 32 -0.42 -5.52 1.02
CA PHE A 32 -0.82 -5.52 2.42
C PHE A 32 -1.75 -6.71 2.66
N ARG A 33 -1.39 -7.58 3.60
CA ARG A 33 -2.17 -8.80 3.93
C ARG A 33 -3.10 -8.61 5.13
N ASP A 34 -2.98 -7.50 5.83
CA ASP A 34 -3.70 -7.19 7.07
C ASP A 34 -4.44 -5.85 7.00
N LEU A 35 -4.76 -5.39 5.79
CA LEU A 35 -5.47 -4.12 5.58
C LEU A 35 -6.87 -4.40 5.03
N ASP A 36 -7.92 -3.90 5.69
CA ASP A 36 -9.28 -4.00 5.16
C ASP A 36 -9.51 -2.82 4.21
N ALA A 37 -9.64 -3.05 2.90
CA ALA A 37 -10.02 -1.97 1.99
C ALA A 37 -11.40 -1.41 2.41
N PRO A 38 -11.56 -0.08 2.60
CA PRO A 38 -10.76 1.01 2.04
C PRO A 38 -9.80 1.72 3.02
N ASP A 39 -9.36 1.07 4.10
CA ASP A 39 -8.50 1.71 5.10
C ASP A 39 -7.15 2.13 4.51
N ASP A 40 -6.59 3.23 5.02
CA ASP A 40 -5.24 3.69 4.67
C ASP A 40 -4.21 2.85 5.45
N PRO A 41 -3.05 2.49 4.86
CA PRO A 41 -2.01 1.78 5.59
C PRO A 41 -1.58 2.59 6.82
N SER A 42 -1.47 1.91 7.95
CA SER A 42 -1.09 2.45 9.25
C SER A 42 0.27 1.92 9.68
N VAL A 43 0.90 2.65 10.61
CA VAL A 43 2.15 2.18 11.23
C VAL A 43 1.86 0.89 11.98
N GLY A 44 2.63 -0.17 11.70
CA GLY A 44 2.44 -1.51 12.24
C GLY A 44 1.84 -2.51 11.25
N ASP A 45 1.33 -2.06 10.10
CA ASP A 45 0.77 -2.98 9.11
C ASP A 45 1.85 -3.78 8.38
N TYR A 46 1.54 -5.06 8.12
CA TYR A 46 2.44 -5.95 7.41
C TYR A 46 2.18 -5.95 5.90
N ALA A 47 3.24 -5.66 5.15
CA ALA A 47 3.26 -5.62 3.70
C ALA A 47 4.39 -6.46 3.11
N THR A 48 4.13 -6.98 1.91
CA THR A 48 5.10 -7.74 1.12
C THR A 48 5.25 -7.13 -0.26
N VAL A 49 6.48 -7.10 -0.78
CA VAL A 49 6.81 -6.67 -2.14
C VAL A 49 7.38 -7.88 -2.87
N ASP A 50 6.79 -8.26 -4.01
CA ASP A 50 7.19 -9.45 -4.79
C ASP A 50 7.24 -10.76 -3.96
N GLY A 51 6.43 -10.86 -2.90
CA GLY A 51 6.40 -12.01 -1.99
C GLY A 51 7.47 -12.02 -0.90
N ILE A 52 8.35 -11.02 -0.88
CA ILE A 52 9.37 -10.77 0.16
C ILE A 52 8.82 -9.71 1.13
N PRO A 53 9.18 -9.72 2.43
CA PRO A 53 8.89 -8.59 3.33
C PRO A 53 9.33 -7.27 2.70
N ALA A 54 8.44 -6.27 2.71
CA ALA A 54 8.77 -4.94 2.22
C ALA A 54 9.91 -4.31 3.06
N GLU A 55 10.94 -3.77 2.39
CA GLU A 55 12.06 -3.12 3.04
C GLU A 55 12.42 -1.82 2.34
N GLY A 56 12.62 -0.76 3.13
CA GLY A 56 13.04 0.55 2.63
C GLY A 56 11.90 1.57 2.51
N GLU A 57 12.13 2.61 1.71
CA GLU A 57 11.22 3.73 1.56
C GLU A 57 10.51 3.68 0.20
N TYR A 58 9.19 3.77 0.25
CA TYR A 58 8.31 3.71 -0.91
C TYR A 58 7.52 5.00 -1.02
N LEU A 59 7.64 5.65 -2.17
CA LEU A 59 6.96 6.90 -2.46
C LEU A 59 5.65 6.59 -3.18
N MET A 60 4.55 6.77 -2.48
CA MET A 60 3.22 6.56 -3.03
C MET A 60 2.90 7.61 -4.11
N PRO A 61 2.07 7.29 -5.12
CA PRO A 61 1.60 8.24 -6.13
C PRO A 61 0.97 9.51 -5.58
N ASP A 62 0.37 9.42 -4.39
CA ASP A 62 -0.25 10.53 -3.66
C ASP A 62 0.78 11.49 -3.03
N GLY A 63 2.06 11.09 -2.98
CA GLY A 63 3.15 11.82 -2.33
C GLY A 63 3.46 11.38 -0.90
N LYS A 64 2.67 10.44 -0.35
CA LYS A 64 2.95 9.78 0.94
C LYS A 64 4.24 8.98 0.86
N LEU A 65 5.11 9.07 1.86
CA LEU A 65 6.30 8.22 1.96
C LEU A 65 6.05 7.15 3.03
N LEU A 66 6.08 5.88 2.63
CA LEU A 66 5.96 4.74 3.53
C LEU A 66 7.34 4.11 3.74
N THR A 67 7.81 4.08 4.98
CA THR A 67 9.04 3.37 5.36
C THR A 67 8.67 2.01 5.95
N PHE A 68 9.22 0.94 5.39
CA PHE A 68 9.03 -0.43 5.86
C PHE A 68 10.34 -1.01 6.38
N PHE A 69 10.23 -1.83 7.42
CA PHE A 69 11.33 -2.58 8.00
C PHE A 69 10.84 -3.99 8.34
N ASP A 70 11.50 -5.02 7.81
CA ASP A 70 11.10 -6.44 7.98
C ASP A 70 9.64 -6.71 7.56
N GLY A 71 9.14 -5.99 6.54
CA GLY A 71 7.76 -6.10 6.08
C GLY A 71 6.75 -5.33 6.91
N VAL A 72 7.14 -4.59 7.95
CA VAL A 72 6.22 -3.78 8.77
C VAL A 72 6.39 -2.30 8.47
N VAL A 73 5.27 -1.57 8.32
CA VAL A 73 5.30 -0.11 8.21
C VAL A 73 5.81 0.50 9.52
N THR A 74 6.95 1.17 9.49
CA THR A 74 7.54 1.81 10.67
C THR A 74 7.28 3.31 10.71
N LYS A 75 7.12 3.94 9.55
CA LYS A 75 6.92 5.39 9.44
C LYS A 75 6.08 5.71 8.22
N ILE A 76 5.13 6.62 8.40
CA ILE A 76 4.33 7.20 7.34
C ILE A 76 4.55 8.70 7.40
N VAL A 77 5.08 9.27 6.32
CA VAL A 77 5.21 10.71 6.17
C VAL A 77 4.09 11.20 5.26
N GLU A 78 3.35 12.18 5.75
CA GLU A 78 2.29 12.85 5.00
C GLU A 78 2.82 13.49 3.71
N PRO A 79 1.97 13.60 2.68
CA PRO A 79 2.41 14.13 1.39
C PRO A 79 2.75 15.61 1.52
N SER A 80 3.99 15.97 1.19
CA SER A 80 4.41 17.36 1.05
C SER A 80 4.39 17.79 -0.42
N GLU A 81 4.31 19.10 -0.70
CA GLU A 81 4.40 19.61 -2.08
C GLU A 81 5.67 19.13 -2.80
N GLU A 82 6.79 19.03 -2.08
CA GLU A 82 8.04 18.50 -2.62
C GLU A 82 7.94 17.00 -2.94
N SER A 83 7.35 16.20 -2.05
CA SER A 83 7.16 14.77 -2.26
C SER A 83 6.23 14.48 -3.44
N ILE A 84 5.14 15.25 -3.58
CA ILE A 84 4.20 15.14 -4.71
C ILE A 84 4.89 15.52 -6.02
N ALA A 85 5.72 16.57 -6.02
CA ALA A 85 6.49 16.96 -7.19
C ALA A 85 7.52 15.88 -7.58
N GLN A 86 8.18 15.26 -6.60
CA GLN A 86 9.10 14.14 -6.82
C GLN A 86 8.38 12.92 -7.39
N ALA A 87 7.23 12.53 -6.83
CA ALA A 87 6.39 11.45 -7.32
C ALA A 87 6.02 11.64 -8.80
N LYS A 88 5.52 12.83 -9.16
CA LYS A 88 5.19 13.19 -10.55
C LYS A 88 6.41 13.13 -11.48
N ARG A 89 7.58 13.60 -11.03
CA ARG A 89 8.83 13.54 -11.81
C ARG A 89 9.23 12.09 -12.09
N LEU A 90 9.21 11.22 -11.07
CA LEU A 90 9.54 9.80 -11.21
C LEU A 90 8.60 9.09 -12.18
N MET A 91 7.29 9.31 -12.05
CA MET A 91 6.29 8.75 -12.98
C MET A 91 6.49 9.23 -14.43
N ASN A 92 6.85 10.49 -14.61
CA ASN A 92 7.13 11.02 -15.95
C ASN A 92 8.41 10.41 -16.55
N GLN A 93 9.45 10.20 -15.74
CA GLN A 93 10.66 9.53 -16.17
C GLN A 93 10.40 8.06 -16.56
N THR A 94 9.64 7.31 -15.75
CA THR A 94 9.32 5.91 -16.06
C THR A 94 8.48 5.80 -17.34
N LYS A 95 7.47 6.68 -17.53
CA LYS A 95 6.71 6.78 -18.79
C LYS A 95 7.62 7.07 -19.98
N ASN A 96 8.50 8.05 -19.87
CA ASN A 96 9.37 8.43 -20.98
C ASN A 96 10.40 7.34 -21.30
N LYS A 97 10.96 6.68 -20.29
CA LYS A 97 11.86 5.52 -20.45
C LYS A 97 11.15 4.38 -21.18
N LYS A 98 9.93 4.00 -20.78
CA LYS A 98 9.12 2.99 -21.47
C LYS A 98 8.86 3.37 -22.94
N ARG A 99 8.50 4.63 -23.22
CA ARG A 99 8.33 5.13 -24.60
C ARG A 99 9.61 5.03 -25.43
N ARG A 100 10.76 5.39 -24.85
CA ARG A 100 12.07 5.28 -25.53
C ARG A 100 12.45 3.82 -25.80
N LEU A 101 12.18 2.93 -24.86
CA LEU A 101 12.44 1.49 -25.03
C LEU A 101 11.57 0.91 -26.14
N TRP A 102 10.29 1.29 -26.18
CA TRP A 102 9.36 0.84 -27.23
C TRP A 102 9.80 1.31 -28.63
N LYS A 103 10.28 2.55 -28.76
CA LYS A 103 10.82 3.06 -30.02
C LYS A 103 12.09 2.36 -30.50
N GLN A 104 12.92 1.83 -29.59
CA GLN A 104 14.13 1.08 -29.96
C GLN A 104 13.85 -0.38 -30.34
N ARG A 105 12.68 -0.92 -29.97
CA ARG A 105 12.24 -2.28 -30.32
C ARG A 105 11.46 -2.35 -31.64
N LYS A 106 11.31 -1.22 -32.34
CA LYS A 106 10.53 -1.08 -33.56
C LYS A 106 11.46 -0.72 -34.71
#